data_AF-A0A415TP00-F1
#
_entry.id   AF-A0A415TP00-F1
#
_cell.length_a   1.000
_cell.length_b   1.000
_cell.length_c   1.000
_cell.angle_alpha   90.00
_cell.angle_beta   90.00
_cell.angle_gamma   90.00
#
_symmetry.space_group_name_H-M   'P 1'
#
loop_
_entity.id
_entity.type
_entity.pdbx_description
1 polymer ?
#
loop_
_entity_poly.entity_id
_entity_poly.type
_entity_poly.pdbx_seq_one_letter_code
_entity_poly.pdbx_strand_id
1 'polypeptide(L)'
;MNVFEAVKQSVTTRQAAEHYGIHVGRNGMACCPFHNDKTPSMKLDRRYHCFGCGADGDVIDFAAALYGLGKKDAAVQLAQDFGLSYEDWKPLGKAKKPKPRQKSPEEQFQEAKNRCFR
;
A
#
# COMPACT_ATOMS: atom_id res chain seq x y z
N MET A 1 4.85 -2.43 20.00
CA MET A 1 4.06 -1.42 19.26
C MET A 1 3.35 -2.10 18.09
N ASN A 2 2.03 -1.99 18.03
CA ASN A 2 1.25 -2.60 16.94
C ASN A 2 1.31 -1.76 15.65
N VAL A 3 0.86 -2.31 14.53
CA VAL A 3 0.92 -1.63 13.21
C VAL A 3 0.14 -0.31 13.21
N PHE A 4 -1.01 -0.24 13.88
CA PHE A 4 -1.84 0.97 13.91
C PHE A 4 -1.15 2.10 14.68
N GLU A 5 -0.54 1.79 15.81
CA GLU A 5 0.22 2.73 16.62
C GLU A 5 1.44 3.25 15.87
N ALA A 6 2.21 2.35 15.25
CA ALA A 6 3.40 2.71 14.49
C ALA A 6 3.06 3.71 13.39
N VAL A 7 2.01 3.43 12.61
CA VAL A 7 1.55 4.32 11.54
C VAL A 7 1.07 5.66 12.09
N LYS A 8 0.19 5.67 13.10
CA LYS A 8 -0.39 6.92 13.64
C LYS A 8 0.65 7.84 14.31
N GLN A 9 1.71 7.27 14.86
CA GLN A 9 2.80 8.05 15.47
C GLN A 9 3.73 8.66 14.42
N SER A 10 4.01 7.91 13.35
CA SER A 10 5.05 8.27 12.38
C SER A 10 4.53 8.98 11.12
N VAL A 11 3.27 8.76 10.71
CA VAL A 11 2.75 9.25 9.43
C VAL A 11 1.52 10.12 9.64
N THR A 12 1.54 11.30 9.04
CA THR A 12 0.40 12.22 8.97
C THR A 12 -0.44 11.97 7.72
N THR A 13 -1.73 12.33 7.75
CA THR A 13 -2.55 12.22 6.55
C THR A 13 -2.05 13.09 5.40
N ARG A 14 -1.45 14.25 5.71
CA ARG A 14 -0.76 15.06 4.70
C ARG A 14 0.36 14.29 3.99
N GLN A 15 1.27 13.67 4.73
CA GLN A 15 2.38 12.90 4.14
C GLN A 15 1.87 11.74 3.29
N ALA A 16 0.85 11.03 3.76
CA ALA A 16 0.23 9.95 2.99
C ALA A 16 -0.41 10.47 1.70
N ALA A 17 -1.15 11.58 1.76
CA ALA A 17 -1.76 12.19 0.58
C ALA A 17 -0.71 12.63 -0.45
N GLU A 18 0.36 13.30 -0.01
CA GLU A 18 1.47 13.72 -0.89
C GLU A 18 2.17 12.49 -1.53
N HIS A 19 2.41 11.43 -0.75
CA HIS A 19 2.97 10.16 -1.25
C HIS A 19 2.08 9.49 -2.30
N TYR A 20 0.76 9.59 -2.14
CA TYR A 20 -0.22 9.04 -3.09
C TYR A 20 -0.53 9.96 -4.27
N GLY A 21 0.23 11.04 -4.46
CA GLY A 21 0.12 11.94 -5.60
C GLY A 21 -0.97 13.00 -5.48
N ILE A 22 -1.54 13.20 -4.29
CA ILE A 22 -2.51 14.26 -4.04
C ILE A 22 -1.72 15.54 -3.72
N HIS A 23 -1.94 16.58 -4.52
CA HIS A 23 -1.32 17.87 -4.29
C HIS A 23 -1.94 18.58 -3.09
N VAL A 24 -1.12 18.83 -2.06
CA VAL A 24 -1.53 19.54 -0.84
C VAL A 24 -0.92 20.93 -0.82
N GLY A 25 -1.78 21.95 -0.78
CA GLY A 25 -1.36 23.35 -0.70
C GLY A 25 -0.58 23.66 0.58
N ARG A 26 0.07 24.84 0.62
CA ARG A 26 0.80 25.31 1.81
C ARG A 26 -0.11 25.42 3.04
N ASN A 27 -1.37 25.80 2.82
CA ASN A 27 -2.42 25.86 3.84
C ASN A 27 -2.99 24.49 4.24
N GLY A 28 -2.45 23.38 3.72
CA GLY A 28 -2.95 22.02 4.02
C GLY A 28 -4.27 21.68 3.31
N MET A 29 -4.70 22.47 2.32
CA MET A 29 -5.92 22.18 1.57
C MET A 29 -5.59 21.38 0.30
N ALA A 30 -6.47 20.44 -0.06
CA ALA A 30 -6.41 19.65 -1.28
C ALA A 30 -7.82 19.41 -1.84
N CYS A 31 -7.91 19.08 -3.13
CA CYS A 31 -9.14 18.55 -3.70
C CYS A 31 -9.44 17.17 -3.09
N CYS A 32 -10.68 16.96 -2.70
CA CYS A 32 -11.08 15.70 -2.08
C CYS A 32 -11.09 14.56 -3.13
N PRO A 33 -10.41 13.43 -2.89
CA PRO A 33 -10.47 12.27 -3.79
C PRO A 33 -11.76 11.45 -3.63
N PHE A 34 -12.55 11.72 -2.59
CA PHE A 34 -13.74 10.92 -2.24
C PHE A 34 -15.04 11.42 -2.88
N HIS A 35 -14.98 12.54 -3.60
CA HIS A 35 -16.10 13.04 -4.41
C HIS A 35 -15.57 13.82 -5.62
N ASN A 36 -16.45 14.19 -6.54
CA ASN A 36 -16.07 14.98 -7.71
C ASN A 36 -15.83 16.45 -7.31
N ASP A 37 -14.63 16.74 -6.83
CA ASP A 37 -14.24 18.04 -6.31
C ASP A 37 -13.40 18.84 -7.31
N LYS A 38 -13.80 20.09 -7.56
CA LYS A 38 -13.09 21.01 -8.47
C LYS A 38 -12.26 22.05 -7.72
N THR A 39 -12.52 22.25 -6.43
CA THR A 39 -11.91 23.31 -5.61
C THR A 39 -11.44 22.71 -4.30
N PRO A 40 -10.23 23.02 -3.79
CA PRO A 40 -9.73 22.41 -2.56
C PRO A 40 -10.70 22.49 -1.37
N SER A 41 -11.39 21.39 -1.06
CA SER A 41 -12.41 21.30 0.00
C SER A 41 -11.99 20.43 1.19
N MET A 42 -10.84 19.77 1.10
CA MET A 42 -10.33 18.86 2.11
C MET A 42 -9.11 19.44 2.83
N LYS A 43 -9.16 19.49 4.15
CA LYS A 43 -8.04 19.86 5.02
C LYS A 43 -7.26 18.60 5.41
N LEU A 44 -5.94 18.64 5.24
CA LEU A 44 -5.00 17.57 5.51
C LEU A 44 -3.91 18.04 6.47
N ASP A 45 -3.97 17.56 7.71
CA ASP A 45 -2.90 17.71 8.71
C ASP A 45 -2.51 16.31 9.22
N ARG A 46 -2.64 16.04 10.52
CA ARG A 46 -2.52 14.68 11.08
C ARG A 46 -3.75 13.80 10.83
N ARG A 47 -4.90 14.45 10.63
CA ARG A 47 -6.18 13.86 10.24
C ARG A 47 -6.65 14.55 8.97
N TYR A 48 -7.65 13.97 8.30
CA TYR A 48 -8.33 14.64 7.20
C TYR A 48 -9.77 14.98 7.57
N HIS A 49 -10.25 16.06 6.98
CA HIS A 49 -11.66 16.39 6.96
C HIS A 49 -12.00 17.11 5.67
N CYS A 50 -13.04 16.65 4.99
CA CYS A 50 -13.58 17.26 3.78
C CYS A 50 -14.86 18.03 4.09
N PHE A 51 -14.82 19.34 3.91
CA PHE A 51 -15.98 20.22 4.13
C PHE A 51 -17.06 20.06 3.06
N GLY A 52 -16.74 19.51 1.89
CA GLY A 52 -17.69 19.28 0.79
C GLY A 52 -18.58 18.04 0.99
N CYS A 53 -17.97 16.86 1.20
CA CYS A 53 -18.70 15.60 1.36
C CYS A 53 -18.79 15.08 2.80
N GLY A 54 -18.16 15.74 3.77
CA GLY A 54 -18.17 15.32 5.18
C GLY A 54 -17.22 14.18 5.53
N ALA A 55 -16.46 13.63 4.57
CA ALA A 55 -15.50 12.57 4.85
C ALA A 55 -14.45 13.02 5.87
N ASP A 56 -14.25 12.22 6.91
CA ASP A 56 -13.31 12.51 7.99
C ASP A 56 -12.63 11.23 8.49
N GLY A 57 -11.46 11.38 9.11
CA GLY A 57 -10.75 10.25 9.69
C GLY A 57 -9.29 10.53 9.96
N ASP A 58 -8.57 9.50 10.37
CA ASP A 58 -7.12 9.55 10.46
C ASP A 58 -6.43 9.07 9.17
N VAL A 59 -5.10 8.98 9.19
CA VAL A 59 -4.30 8.53 8.03
C VAL A 59 -4.66 7.12 7.56
N ILE A 60 -5.09 6.23 8.46
CA ILE A 60 -5.45 4.85 8.13
C ILE A 60 -6.84 4.82 7.51
N ASP A 61 -7.79 5.57 8.07
CA ASP A 61 -9.12 5.74 7.47
C ASP A 61 -9.01 6.33 6.06
N PHE A 62 -8.12 7.30 5.86
CA PHE A 62 -7.84 7.91 4.57
C PHE A 62 -7.34 6.90 3.54
N ALA A 63 -6.29 6.13 3.87
CA ALA A 63 -5.76 5.11 2.97
C ALA A 63 -6.76 3.98 2.71
N ALA A 64 -7.51 3.57 3.73
CA ALA A 64 -8.58 2.58 3.61
C ALA A 64 -9.65 3.02 2.62
N ALA A 65 -10.13 4.27 2.73
CA ALA A 65 -11.12 4.83 1.81
C ALA A 65 -10.56 5.01 0.39
N LEU A 66 -9.30 5.45 0.26
CA LEU A 66 -8.66 5.71 -1.02
C LEU A 66 -8.46 4.43 -1.84
N TYR A 67 -8.11 3.32 -1.19
CA TYR A 67 -7.82 2.03 -1.85
C TYR A 67 -8.94 0.99 -1.72
N GLY A 68 -10.03 1.31 -1.01
CA GLY A 68 -11.12 0.36 -0.74
C GLY A 68 -10.69 -0.84 0.12
N LEU A 69 -9.80 -0.60 1.09
CA LEU A 69 -9.20 -1.64 1.93
C LEU A 69 -9.81 -1.67 3.34
N GLY A 70 -9.68 -2.82 4.01
CA GLY A 70 -9.91 -2.90 5.44
C GLY A 70 -8.86 -2.09 6.22
N LYS A 71 -9.22 -1.57 7.40
CA LYS A 71 -8.31 -0.72 8.22
C LYS A 71 -6.97 -1.39 8.53
N LYS A 72 -6.96 -2.69 8.77
CA LYS A 72 -5.72 -3.45 9.04
C LYS A 72 -4.81 -3.49 7.80
N ASP A 73 -5.39 -3.78 6.64
CA ASP A 73 -4.62 -3.86 5.38
C ASP A 73 -4.09 -2.49 4.98
N ALA A 74 -4.89 -1.43 5.16
CA ALA A 74 -4.45 -0.06 4.97
C ALA A 74 -3.30 0.34 5.91
N ALA A 75 -3.35 -0.07 7.19
CA ALA A 75 -2.25 0.17 8.13
C ALA A 75 -0.97 -0.58 7.72
N VAL A 76 -1.10 -1.83 7.28
CA VAL A 76 0.04 -2.63 6.80
C VAL A 76 0.63 -2.02 5.53
N GLN A 77 -0.20 -1.55 4.60
CA GLN A 77 0.25 -0.87 3.38
C GLN A 77 0.98 0.44 3.73
N LEU A 78 0.42 1.28 4.59
CA LEU A 78 1.09 2.50 5.06
C LEU A 78 2.43 2.20 5.73
N ALA A 79 2.51 1.15 6.55
CA ALA A 79 3.77 0.74 7.15
C ALA A 79 4.80 0.29 6.08
N GLN A 80 4.37 -0.40 5.02
CA GLN A 80 5.25 -0.79 3.91
C GLN A 80 5.72 0.42 3.10
N ASP A 81 4.80 1.30 2.71
CA ASP A 81 5.05 2.49 1.90
C ASP A 81 6.06 3.43 2.58
N PHE A 82 5.94 3.58 3.91
CA PHE A 82 6.80 4.46 4.71
C PHE A 82 7.96 3.73 5.43
N GLY A 83 8.13 2.42 5.19
CA GLY A 83 9.22 1.63 5.77
C GLY A 83 9.21 1.53 7.30
N LEU A 84 8.02 1.49 7.92
CA LEU A 84 7.84 1.42 9.37
C LEU A 84 7.93 -0.02 9.88
N SER A 85 8.69 -0.23 10.95
CA SER A 85 8.74 -1.51 11.67
C SER A 85 7.73 -1.54 12.82
N TYR A 86 7.09 -2.70 13.04
CA TYR A 86 6.18 -2.97 14.16
C TYR A 86 6.35 -4.42 14.64
N GLU A 87 5.82 -4.79 15.81
CA GLU A 87 6.15 -6.09 16.44
C GLU A 87 5.71 -7.32 15.62
N ASP A 88 4.57 -7.25 14.96
CA ASP A 88 4.08 -8.30 14.05
C ASP A 88 4.64 -8.18 12.63
N TRP A 89 5.63 -7.31 12.39
CA TRP A 89 6.24 -7.13 11.09
C TRP A 89 7.05 -8.38 10.73
N LYS A 90 6.48 -9.20 9.86
CA LYS A 90 7.24 -10.17 9.09
C LYS A 90 7.63 -9.49 7.78
N PRO A 91 8.93 -9.41 7.43
CA PRO A 91 9.29 -8.92 6.12
C PRO A 91 8.56 -9.79 5.09
N LEU A 92 7.69 -9.18 4.28
CA LEU A 92 7.19 -9.83 3.08
C LEU A 92 8.43 -10.08 2.23
N GLY A 93 8.95 -11.30 2.33
CA GLY A 93 10.09 -11.73 1.55
C GLY A 93 9.80 -11.39 0.10
N LYS A 94 10.75 -10.68 -0.53
CA LYS A 94 10.79 -10.40 -1.98
C LYS A 94 10.03 -11.49 -2.73
N ALA A 95 9.02 -11.11 -3.53
CA ALA A 95 8.21 -12.03 -4.32
C ALA A 95 9.08 -13.20 -4.81
N LYS A 96 8.85 -14.40 -4.26
CA LYS A 96 9.65 -15.58 -4.63
C LYS A 96 9.47 -15.74 -6.14
N LYS A 97 10.50 -15.42 -6.92
CA LYS A 97 10.52 -15.75 -8.36
C LYS A 97 10.15 -17.24 -8.46
N PRO A 98 9.20 -17.62 -9.33
CA PRO A 98 8.82 -19.02 -9.46
C PRO A 98 10.08 -19.85 -9.69
N LYS A 99 10.30 -20.87 -8.85
CA LYS A 99 11.42 -21.78 -9.04
C LYS A 99 11.24 -22.45 -10.43
N PRO A 100 12.26 -22.49 -11.29
CA PRO A 100 12.17 -23.22 -12.54
C PRO A 100 11.75 -24.67 -12.25
N ARG A 101 10.72 -25.17 -12.93
CA ARG A 101 10.29 -26.58 -12.83
C ARG A 101 11.49 -27.45 -13.20
N GLN A 102 11.97 -28.26 -12.26
CA GLN A 102 12.96 -29.28 -12.56
C GLN A 102 12.27 -30.38 -13.38
N LYS A 103 12.82 -30.70 -14.56
CA LYS A 103 12.33 -31.82 -15.38
C LYS A 103 12.49 -33.12 -14.59
N SER A 104 11.50 -34.00 -14.64
CA SER A 104 11.57 -35.30 -13.97
C SER A 104 12.71 -36.16 -14.54
N PRO A 105 13.23 -37.14 -13.79
CA PRO A 105 14.21 -38.08 -14.31
C PRO A 105 13.74 -38.80 -15.59
N GLU A 106 12.43 -39.06 -15.70
CA GLU A 106 11.82 -39.66 -16.89
C GLU A 106 11.84 -38.73 -18.10
N GLU A 107 11.49 -37.45 -17.91
CA GLU A 107 11.54 -36.42 -18.96
C GLU A 107 12.98 -36.24 -19.47
N GLN A 108 13.96 -36.23 -18.56
CA GLN A 108 15.38 -36.14 -18.91
C GLN A 108 15.86 -37.38 -19.67
N PHE A 109 15.40 -38.57 -19.29
CA PHE A 109 15.77 -39.82 -19.95
C PHE A 109 15.14 -39.94 -21.34
N GLN A 110 13.89 -39.53 -21.51
CA GLN A 110 13.22 -39.48 -22.81
C GLN A 110 13.90 -38.49 -23.77
N GLU A 111 14.28 -37.30 -23.28
CA GLU A 111 15.02 -36.31 -24.08
C GLU A 111 16.41 -36.83 -24.48
N ALA A 112 17.11 -37.50 -23.56
CA ALA A 112 18.40 -38.14 -23.85
C ALA A 112 18.26 -39.25 -24.90
N LYS A 113 17.21 -40.09 -24.81
CA LYS A 113 16.90 -41.09 -25.83
C LYS A 113 16.67 -40.44 -27.20
N ASN A 114 15.85 -39.39 -27.26
CA ASN A 114 15.55 -38.72 -28.52
C ASN A 114 16.77 -38.01 -29.14
N ARG A 115 17.75 -37.60 -28.32
CA ARG A 115 19.00 -36.99 -28.79
C ARG A 115 20.04 -38.01 -29.27
N CYS A 116 20.06 -39.22 -28.71
CA CYS A 116 21.01 -40.27 -29.12
C CYS A 116 20.62 -41.01 -30.41
N PHE A 117 19.36 -40.90 -30.86
CA PHE A 117 18.85 -41.58 -32.06
C PHE A 117 18.71 -40.64 -33.28
N ARG A 118 19.51 -39.57 -33.36
CA ARG A 118 19.60 -38.67 -34.52
C ARG A 118 20.96 -38.79 -35.20
#